data_AF-A0A7C6C4T5-F1
#
_entry.id   AF-A0A7C6C4T5-F1
#
_cell.length_a   1.000
_cell.length_b   1.000
_cell.length_c   1.000
_cell.angle_alpha   90.00
_cell.angle_beta   90.00
_cell.angle_gamma   90.00
#
_symmetry.space_group_name_H-M   'P 1'
#
loop_
_entity.id
_entity.type
_entity.pdbx_description
1 polymer ?
#
loop_
_entity_poly.entity_id
_entity_poly.type
_entity_poly.pdbx_seq_one_letter_code
_entity_poly.pdbx_strand_id
1 'polypeptide(L)'
;TRVVLPAQFASSYEVVKVAFRDGFSVIPENVVSSSQLTPTHAECDFGHSSLNYYAGYKSLLAYNWSFASKKKDITPEIYFTEDETGRSLLLEVDGTSQEVTLRSSHYQTIRTSAKDVQWGPIYRKPGHGVFGFLDEEQAAPVSARELEENWEQITAFRYGEKLNHPLGERESLLFLQEIRSSRDQLAAVEIGSGNAVYILLNGRYLTAHFSPGRVNHQTETVLIPLQKGMNQLVIKYYNGFEKELCYSITPLREWRRYSQKLPTMQLTHQELHRLRLSDKNPLSKVSPLRMNNIEIKLYTKTN
;
A
#
# COMPACT_ATOMS: atom_id res chain seq x y z
N THR A 1 -15.71 -9.24 25.28
CA THR A 1 -15.43 -9.86 26.60
C THR A 1 -14.16 -9.26 27.16
N ARG A 2 -14.18 -8.69 28.37
CA ARG A 2 -12.99 -8.12 29.02
C ARG A 2 -12.35 -9.20 29.91
N VAL A 3 -11.09 -9.52 29.69
CA VAL A 3 -10.35 -10.42 30.58
C VAL A 3 -9.93 -9.60 31.81
N VAL A 4 -10.43 -9.97 32.99
CA VAL A 4 -10.06 -9.35 34.27
C VAL A 4 -9.06 -10.27 34.96
N LEU A 5 -7.89 -9.74 35.28
CA LEU A 5 -6.84 -10.50 35.96
C LEU A 5 -7.16 -10.67 37.45
N PRO A 6 -6.84 -11.82 38.07
CA PRO A 6 -6.96 -12.00 39.52
C PRO A 6 -6.10 -11.00 40.28
N ALA A 7 -6.60 -10.49 41.41
CA ALA A 7 -5.95 -9.46 42.24
C ALA A 7 -4.58 -9.86 42.84
N GLN A 8 -4.18 -11.12 42.66
CA GLN A 8 -2.99 -11.75 43.23
C GLN A 8 -1.85 -11.96 42.24
N PHE A 9 -1.96 -11.38 41.02
CA PHE A 9 -0.81 -11.21 40.13
C PHE A 9 0.16 -10.20 40.76
N ALA A 10 1.21 -10.71 41.39
CA ALA A 10 2.10 -9.92 42.26
C ALA A 10 3.54 -9.83 41.74
N SER A 11 3.88 -10.46 40.60
CA SER A 11 5.27 -10.44 40.08
C SER A 11 5.38 -10.11 38.59
N SER A 12 6.56 -9.59 38.20
CA SER A 12 6.89 -9.08 36.87
C SER A 12 7.05 -10.15 35.77
N TYR A 13 6.78 -11.43 36.05
CA TYR A 13 7.05 -12.54 35.13
C TYR A 13 5.94 -13.60 35.05
N GLU A 14 4.73 -13.33 35.58
CA GLU A 14 3.64 -14.29 35.49
C GLU A 14 2.94 -14.25 34.12
N VAL A 15 2.76 -15.43 33.51
CA VAL A 15 2.11 -15.58 32.19
C VAL A 15 0.71 -16.17 32.35
N VAL A 16 -0.30 -15.48 31.81
CA VAL A 16 -1.69 -15.96 31.78
C VAL A 16 -1.94 -16.66 30.44
N LYS A 17 -2.30 -17.94 30.49
CA LYS A 17 -2.85 -18.64 29.31
C LYS A 17 -4.37 -18.55 29.35
N VAL A 18 -4.95 -17.84 28.38
CA VAL A 18 -6.41 -17.84 28.15
C VAL A 18 -6.76 -18.99 27.21
N ALA A 19 -7.68 -19.85 27.62
CA ALA A 19 -8.21 -20.93 26.79
C ALA A 19 -9.73 -20.86 26.77
N PHE A 20 -10.32 -20.98 25.59
CA PHE A 20 -11.77 -20.99 25.41
C PHE A 20 -12.22 -22.44 25.24
N ARG A 21 -13.10 -22.91 26.13
CA ARG A 21 -13.56 -24.32 26.18
C ARG A 21 -14.19 -24.76 24.85
N ASP A 22 -14.93 -23.87 24.21
CA ASP A 22 -15.64 -24.11 22.95
C ASP A 22 -14.96 -23.44 21.76
N GLY A 23 -13.68 -23.07 21.90
CA GLY A 23 -12.97 -22.24 20.96
C GLY A 23 -13.45 -20.78 20.98
N PHE A 24 -12.93 -19.98 20.06
CA PHE A 24 -13.34 -18.60 19.87
C PHE A 24 -13.31 -18.27 18.38
N SER A 25 -14.14 -17.33 17.97
CA SER A 25 -14.08 -16.73 16.64
C SER A 25 -13.64 -15.28 16.81
N VAL A 26 -12.58 -14.89 16.11
CA VAL A 26 -12.19 -13.49 16.03
C VAL A 26 -13.11 -12.84 15.03
N ILE A 27 -13.89 -11.85 15.47
CA ILE A 27 -14.62 -10.97 14.56
C ILE A 27 -13.57 -9.98 14.03
N PRO A 28 -13.32 -9.93 12.72
CA PRO A 28 -12.40 -8.98 12.12
C PRO A 28 -12.83 -7.56 12.47
N GLU A 29 -11.86 -6.69 12.72
CA GLU A 29 -12.14 -5.30 13.06
C GLU A 29 -12.80 -4.58 11.88
N ASN A 30 -12.39 -4.94 10.66
CA ASN A 30 -12.91 -4.38 9.42
C ASN A 30 -13.58 -5.46 8.56
N VAL A 31 -14.92 -5.43 8.54
CA VAL A 31 -15.71 -6.21 7.57
C VAL A 31 -16.11 -5.29 6.43
N VAL A 32 -15.60 -5.55 5.23
CA VAL A 32 -15.91 -4.78 4.03
C VAL A 32 -17.37 -4.99 3.66
N SER A 33 -18.15 -3.91 3.70
CA SER A 33 -19.57 -3.90 3.37
C SER A 33 -19.84 -3.73 1.87
N SER A 34 -18.88 -3.16 1.14
CA SER A 34 -18.94 -3.06 -0.31
C SER A 34 -18.54 -4.39 -0.96
N SER A 35 -18.96 -4.62 -2.20
CA SER A 35 -18.44 -5.72 -3.01
C SER A 35 -17.05 -5.43 -3.60
N GLN A 36 -16.40 -4.32 -3.19
CA GLN A 36 -15.14 -3.86 -3.74
C GLN A 36 -14.07 -3.84 -2.65
N LEU A 37 -13.15 -4.79 -2.74
CA LEU A 37 -12.01 -4.94 -1.86
C LEU A 37 -10.86 -4.10 -2.40
N THR A 38 -10.37 -3.18 -1.57
CA THR A 38 -9.27 -2.27 -1.90
C THR A 38 -8.21 -2.31 -0.80
N PRO A 39 -6.94 -1.95 -1.09
CA PRO A 39 -5.87 -1.89 -0.10
C PRO A 39 -6.21 -1.03 1.12
N THR A 40 -7.02 0.02 0.96
CA THR A 40 -7.44 0.91 2.05
C THR A 40 -8.28 0.24 3.14
N HIS A 41 -8.93 -0.88 2.80
CA HIS A 41 -9.77 -1.67 3.70
C HIS A 41 -9.17 -3.05 4.00
N ALA A 42 -7.91 -3.28 3.63
CA ALA A 42 -7.23 -4.54 3.86
C ALA A 42 -6.53 -4.55 5.22
N GLU A 43 -6.59 -5.69 5.91
CA GLU A 43 -5.63 -6.05 6.93
C GLU A 43 -4.34 -6.55 6.24
N CYS A 44 -3.22 -5.90 6.53
CA CYS A 44 -1.95 -6.14 5.84
C CYS A 44 -1.06 -7.08 6.65
N ASP A 45 -0.59 -8.15 6.02
CA ASP A 45 0.49 -8.98 6.58
C ASP A 45 1.83 -8.30 6.27
N PHE A 46 2.61 -7.96 7.28
CA PHE A 46 3.93 -7.37 7.12
C PHE A 46 5.05 -8.32 7.55
N GLY A 47 6.15 -8.29 6.80
CA GLY A 47 7.44 -8.86 7.19
C GLY A 47 8.46 -7.76 7.49
N HIS A 48 9.57 -8.12 8.13
CA HIS A 48 10.72 -7.23 8.22
C HIS A 48 11.70 -7.57 7.09
N SER A 49 11.91 -6.63 6.18
CA SER A 49 12.88 -6.72 5.10
C SER A 49 14.08 -5.84 5.35
N SER A 50 15.27 -6.32 5.00
CA SER A 50 16.50 -5.54 5.12
C SER A 50 17.57 -6.07 4.18
N LEU A 51 18.16 -5.19 3.35
CA LEU A 51 19.34 -5.50 2.54
C LEU A 51 20.65 -5.11 3.23
N ASN A 52 20.59 -4.24 4.23
CA ASN A 52 21.71 -3.82 5.06
C ASN A 52 21.20 -3.20 6.38
N TYR A 53 22.09 -3.02 7.35
CA TYR A 53 21.76 -2.55 8.70
C TYR A 53 20.89 -1.27 8.74
N TYR A 54 21.09 -0.34 7.81
CA TYR A 54 20.40 0.96 7.79
C TYR A 54 19.13 0.98 6.94
N ALA A 55 18.79 -0.16 6.34
CA ALA A 55 17.71 -0.24 5.38
C ALA A 55 16.64 -1.27 5.75
N GLY A 56 16.48 -1.53 7.05
CA GLY A 56 15.33 -2.28 7.57
C GLY A 56 14.03 -1.53 7.34
N TYR A 57 13.00 -2.22 6.83
CA TYR A 57 11.66 -1.69 6.62
C TYR A 57 10.59 -2.78 6.73
N LYS A 58 9.34 -2.37 6.98
CA LYS A 58 8.21 -3.30 6.89
C LYS A 58 7.83 -3.53 5.43
N SER A 59 7.88 -4.77 4.99
CA SER A 59 7.46 -5.16 3.64
C SER A 59 6.08 -5.76 3.69
N LEU A 60 5.16 -5.22 2.89
CA LEU A 60 3.84 -5.80 2.72
C LEU A 60 3.96 -7.19 2.05
N LEU A 61 3.44 -8.24 2.66
CA LEU A 61 3.51 -9.62 2.13
C LEU A 61 2.18 -10.07 1.53
N ALA A 62 1.07 -9.63 2.11
CA ALA A 62 -0.27 -9.98 1.66
C ALA A 62 -1.30 -8.96 2.10
N TYR A 63 -2.38 -8.88 1.33
CA TYR A 63 -3.61 -8.26 1.76
C TYR A 63 -4.60 -9.32 2.22
N ASN A 64 -5.32 -9.01 3.29
CA ASN A 64 -6.43 -9.79 3.80
C ASN A 64 -7.66 -8.90 3.87
N TRP A 65 -8.78 -9.42 3.37
CA TRP A 65 -10.08 -8.78 3.52
C TRP A 65 -11.03 -9.75 4.17
N SER A 66 -11.86 -9.22 5.06
CA SER A 66 -13.02 -9.91 5.57
C SER A 66 -14.27 -9.28 4.98
N PHE A 67 -15.21 -10.10 4.51
CA PHE A 67 -16.45 -9.63 3.90
C PHE A 67 -17.61 -10.55 4.26
N ALA A 68 -18.81 -9.97 4.35
CA ALA A 68 -20.01 -10.73 4.64
C ALA A 68 -20.72 -11.15 3.35
N SER A 69 -21.16 -12.41 3.26
CA SER A 69 -21.96 -12.91 2.14
C SER A 69 -22.88 -14.03 2.62
N LYS A 70 -24.09 -14.08 2.05
CA LYS A 70 -25.02 -15.22 2.22
C LYS A 70 -25.03 -16.15 1.01
N LYS A 71 -24.19 -15.86 0.01
CA LYS A 71 -24.12 -16.60 -1.24
C LYS A 71 -23.21 -17.81 -1.07
N LYS A 72 -23.45 -18.84 -1.88
CA LYS A 72 -22.63 -20.05 -1.91
C LYS A 72 -21.36 -19.88 -2.74
N ASP A 73 -21.34 -18.92 -3.65
CA ASP A 73 -20.21 -18.67 -4.52
C ASP A 73 -19.98 -17.19 -4.78
N ILE A 74 -18.76 -16.87 -5.18
CA ILE A 74 -18.32 -15.56 -5.66
C ILE A 74 -17.50 -15.72 -6.92
N THR A 75 -17.57 -14.73 -7.79
CA THR A 75 -16.74 -14.61 -8.99
C THR A 75 -15.95 -13.31 -8.88
N PRO A 76 -14.67 -13.37 -8.47
CA PRO A 76 -13.83 -12.19 -8.37
C PRO A 76 -13.51 -11.61 -9.76
N GLU A 77 -13.45 -10.29 -9.86
CA GLU A 77 -12.81 -9.57 -10.96
C GLU A 77 -11.72 -8.70 -10.37
N ILE A 78 -10.49 -8.90 -10.84
CA ILE A 78 -9.33 -8.15 -10.39
C ILE A 78 -9.12 -6.96 -11.32
N TYR A 79 -8.86 -5.78 -10.75
CA TYR A 79 -8.41 -4.59 -11.46
C TYR A 79 -6.99 -4.21 -11.06
N PHE A 80 -6.19 -3.81 -12.03
CA PHE A 80 -4.76 -3.52 -11.87
C PHE A 80 -4.27 -2.54 -12.96
N THR A 81 -3.04 -2.05 -12.84
CA THR A 81 -2.40 -1.16 -13.82
C THR A 81 -1.46 -1.95 -14.73
N GLU A 82 -0.85 -1.28 -15.70
CA GLU A 82 0.09 -1.93 -16.62
C GLU A 82 1.28 -2.55 -15.88
N ASP A 83 1.75 -1.93 -14.78
CA ASP A 83 2.92 -2.37 -14.00
C ASP A 83 2.73 -3.72 -13.30
N GLU A 84 1.50 -4.13 -13.02
CA GLU A 84 1.22 -5.44 -12.45
C GLU A 84 1.04 -6.54 -13.52
N THR A 85 1.07 -6.20 -14.81
CA THR A 85 0.91 -7.19 -15.88
C THR A 85 2.04 -8.21 -15.84
N GLY A 86 1.68 -9.48 -15.88
CA GLY A 86 2.59 -10.63 -15.80
C GLY A 86 2.88 -11.10 -14.37
N ARG A 87 2.46 -10.36 -13.33
CA ARG A 87 2.61 -10.79 -11.92
C ARG A 87 1.81 -12.07 -11.67
N SER A 88 2.37 -12.98 -10.88
CA SER A 88 1.71 -14.22 -10.43
C SER A 88 1.36 -14.11 -8.95
N LEU A 89 0.09 -14.33 -8.63
CA LEU A 89 -0.50 -14.15 -7.31
C LEU A 89 -1.15 -15.44 -6.84
N LEU A 90 -1.22 -15.59 -5.52
CA LEU A 90 -2.04 -16.59 -4.85
C LEU A 90 -3.25 -15.87 -4.24
N LEU A 91 -4.43 -16.21 -4.74
CA LEU A 91 -5.70 -15.73 -4.20
C LEU A 91 -6.36 -16.86 -3.42
N GLU A 92 -6.58 -16.66 -2.14
CA GLU A 92 -7.20 -17.64 -1.25
C GLU A 92 -8.54 -17.10 -0.74
N VAL A 93 -9.57 -17.94 -0.79
CA VAL A 93 -10.89 -17.66 -0.21
C VAL A 93 -11.28 -18.82 0.66
N ASP A 94 -11.51 -18.56 1.95
CA ASP A 94 -11.85 -19.56 2.96
C ASP A 94 -10.94 -20.81 2.93
N GLY A 95 -9.64 -20.62 2.76
CA GLY A 95 -8.64 -21.69 2.68
C GLY A 95 -8.55 -22.41 1.33
N THR A 96 -9.42 -22.10 0.37
CA THR A 96 -9.28 -22.58 -1.01
C THR A 96 -8.42 -21.61 -1.80
N SER A 97 -7.28 -22.06 -2.31
CA SER A 97 -6.37 -21.23 -3.08
C SER A 97 -6.55 -21.41 -4.59
N GLN A 98 -6.42 -20.31 -5.33
CA GLN A 98 -6.27 -20.29 -6.78
C GLN A 98 -5.06 -19.46 -7.18
N GLU A 99 -4.34 -19.93 -8.18
CA GLU A 99 -3.23 -19.19 -8.76
C GLU A 99 -3.74 -18.27 -9.86
N VAL A 100 -3.29 -17.02 -9.85
CA VAL A 100 -3.70 -16.01 -10.82
C VAL A 100 -2.47 -15.40 -11.44
N THR A 101 -2.38 -15.38 -12.77
CA THR A 101 -1.41 -14.53 -13.46
C THR A 101 -2.16 -13.37 -14.09
N LEU A 102 -1.73 -12.15 -13.79
CA LEU A 102 -2.37 -10.92 -14.26
C LEU A 102 -2.04 -10.68 -15.72
N ARG A 103 -2.95 -11.02 -16.62
CA ARG A 103 -2.82 -10.84 -18.06
C ARG A 103 -4.21 -10.55 -18.61
N SER A 104 -4.43 -9.32 -19.02
CA SER A 104 -5.66 -8.91 -19.68
C SER A 104 -5.36 -7.97 -20.84
N SER A 105 -6.07 -8.17 -21.95
CA SER A 105 -6.14 -7.18 -23.04
C SER A 105 -7.28 -6.19 -22.85
N HIS A 106 -8.16 -6.42 -21.87
CA HIS A 106 -9.28 -5.54 -21.56
C HIS A 106 -8.85 -4.47 -20.55
N TYR A 107 -8.92 -3.22 -20.96
CA TYR A 107 -8.65 -2.08 -20.11
C TYR A 107 -9.61 -0.93 -20.40
N GLN A 108 -9.78 -0.08 -19.39
CA GLN A 108 -10.40 1.23 -19.51
C GLN A 108 -9.34 2.31 -19.33
N THR A 109 -9.37 3.33 -20.18
CA THR A 109 -8.61 4.56 -19.97
C THR A 109 -9.32 5.42 -18.93
N ILE A 110 -8.64 5.68 -17.82
CA ILE A 110 -9.10 6.58 -16.76
C ILE A 110 -8.48 7.94 -16.98
N ARG A 111 -9.30 8.99 -16.91
CA ARG A 111 -8.87 10.38 -17.07
C ARG A 111 -9.17 11.18 -15.82
N THR A 112 -8.15 11.84 -15.29
CA THR A 112 -8.25 12.68 -14.10
C THR A 112 -8.31 14.15 -14.52
N SER A 113 -9.43 14.80 -14.23
CA SER A 113 -9.59 16.23 -14.51
C SER A 113 -8.75 17.08 -13.56
N ALA A 114 -8.05 18.09 -14.08
CA ALA A 114 -7.34 19.08 -13.26
C ALA A 114 -8.27 19.93 -12.36
N LYS A 115 -9.58 19.95 -12.66
CA LYS A 115 -10.58 20.56 -11.76
C LYS A 115 -10.91 19.66 -10.57
N ASP A 116 -10.78 18.35 -10.74
CA ASP A 116 -11.13 17.36 -9.72
C ASP A 116 -9.94 17.03 -8.81
N VAL A 117 -8.72 17.01 -9.36
CA VAL A 117 -7.48 16.77 -8.62
C VAL A 117 -6.48 17.86 -8.94
N GLN A 118 -6.13 18.64 -7.92
CA GLN A 118 -5.18 19.75 -8.00
C GLN A 118 -3.92 19.39 -7.22
N TRP A 119 -2.80 19.35 -7.93
CA TRP A 119 -1.49 19.14 -7.34
C TRP A 119 -0.98 20.49 -6.85
N GLY A 120 -0.88 20.62 -5.53
CA GLY A 120 -0.48 21.83 -4.83
C GLY A 120 1.04 21.98 -4.70
N PRO A 121 1.49 22.77 -3.71
CA PRO A 121 2.91 22.89 -3.40
C PRO A 121 3.56 21.54 -3.05
N ILE A 122 4.84 21.43 -3.38
CA ILE A 122 5.70 20.32 -2.99
C ILE A 122 6.80 20.85 -2.08
N TYR A 123 7.10 20.09 -1.04
CA TYR A 123 8.06 20.41 -0.02
C TYR A 123 9.08 19.29 0.11
N ARG A 124 10.27 19.60 0.63
CA ARG A 124 11.28 18.62 0.98
C ARG A 124 11.90 18.86 2.35
N LYS A 125 12.42 17.80 2.94
CA LYS A 125 13.35 17.88 4.08
C LYS A 125 14.32 16.70 4.04
N PRO A 126 15.50 16.80 4.68
CA PRO A 126 16.36 15.65 4.89
C PRO A 126 15.62 14.50 5.57
N GLY A 127 15.90 13.27 5.14
CA GLY A 127 15.40 12.08 5.81
C GLY A 127 16.37 11.57 6.85
N HIS A 128 15.87 11.44 8.07
CA HIS A 128 16.63 10.91 9.19
C HIS A 128 16.32 9.42 9.43
N GLY A 129 17.19 8.78 10.21
CA GLY A 129 17.04 7.39 10.62
C GLY A 129 17.22 6.38 9.48
N VAL A 130 16.81 5.14 9.76
CA VAL A 130 16.85 4.04 8.80
C VAL A 130 15.77 4.20 7.73
N PHE A 131 15.91 3.48 6.60
CA PHE A 131 14.95 3.54 5.49
C PHE A 131 13.49 3.37 5.94
N GLY A 132 13.19 2.36 6.76
CA GLY A 132 11.83 2.02 7.18
C GLY A 132 11.25 2.86 8.31
N PHE A 133 11.82 4.03 8.60
CA PHE A 133 11.33 4.93 9.64
C PHE A 133 10.89 6.27 9.01
N LEU A 134 9.64 6.66 9.27
CA LEU A 134 9.06 7.95 8.92
C LEU A 134 8.22 8.44 10.10
N ASP A 135 8.45 9.67 10.56
CA ASP A 135 7.65 10.30 11.62
C ASP A 135 6.20 10.53 11.17
N GLU A 136 5.99 10.71 9.86
CA GLU A 136 4.68 10.96 9.26
C GLU A 136 3.79 9.72 9.22
N GLU A 137 4.34 8.52 9.45
CA GLU A 137 3.54 7.30 9.44
C GLU A 137 2.64 7.20 10.67
N GLN A 138 1.34 7.00 10.45
CA GLN A 138 0.28 7.00 11.46
C GLN A 138 0.12 8.33 12.22
N ALA A 139 0.81 9.38 11.77
CA ALA A 139 0.63 10.74 12.28
C ALA A 139 -0.55 11.45 11.59
N ALA A 140 -1.02 12.53 12.21
CA ALA A 140 -1.89 13.47 11.53
C ALA A 140 -1.16 14.13 10.33
N PRO A 141 -1.89 14.62 9.32
CA PRO A 141 -1.28 15.43 8.26
C PRO A 141 -0.42 16.56 8.83
N VAL A 142 0.75 16.78 8.22
CA VAL A 142 1.70 17.84 8.55
C VAL A 142 0.98 19.19 8.47
N SER A 143 1.00 19.94 9.57
CA SER A 143 0.30 21.23 9.63
C SER A 143 1.00 22.30 8.79
N ALA A 144 0.28 23.37 8.39
CA ALA A 144 0.88 24.50 7.67
C ALA A 144 2.06 25.13 8.44
N ARG A 145 1.95 25.24 9.77
CA ARG A 145 3.03 25.73 10.63
C ARG A 145 4.26 24.82 10.57
N GLU A 146 4.05 23.51 10.59
CA GLU A 146 5.16 22.55 10.51
C GLU A 146 5.82 22.57 9.13
N LEU A 147 5.04 22.76 8.05
CA LEU A 147 5.58 22.98 6.71
C LEU A 147 6.48 24.22 6.68
N GLU A 148 6.10 25.31 7.33
CA GLU A 148 6.90 26.54 7.40
C GLU A 148 8.17 26.39 8.26
N GLU A 149 8.10 25.63 9.36
CA GLU A 149 9.21 25.48 10.31
C GLU A 149 10.24 24.42 9.88
N ASN A 150 9.79 23.29 9.30
CA ASN A 150 10.61 22.09 9.14
C ASN A 150 10.76 21.60 7.68
N TRP A 151 10.06 22.23 6.73
CA TRP A 151 10.09 21.82 5.34
C TRP A 151 10.47 22.98 4.42
N GLU A 152 11.22 22.68 3.35
CA GLU A 152 11.57 23.63 2.31
C GLU A 152 10.61 23.45 1.13
N GLN A 153 9.83 24.49 0.81
CA GLN A 153 9.00 24.48 -0.39
C GLN A 153 9.87 24.54 -1.66
N ILE A 154 9.58 23.66 -2.62
CA ILE A 154 10.25 23.65 -3.92
C ILE A 154 9.38 24.41 -4.93
N THR A 155 9.84 25.57 -5.36
CA THR A 155 9.05 26.48 -6.21
C THR A 155 9.03 26.11 -7.70
N ALA A 156 10.03 25.36 -8.18
CA ALA A 156 10.19 25.01 -9.59
C ALA A 156 10.49 23.50 -9.78
N PHE A 157 9.66 22.65 -9.18
CA PHE A 157 9.79 21.20 -9.35
C PHE A 157 9.47 20.78 -10.80
N ARG A 158 10.35 19.98 -11.40
CA ARG A 158 10.22 19.52 -12.80
C ARG A 158 9.57 18.14 -12.84
N TYR A 159 8.24 18.11 -12.78
CA TYR A 159 7.48 16.87 -12.90
C TYR A 159 7.75 16.16 -14.24
N GLY A 160 7.80 14.83 -14.23
CA GLY A 160 8.11 14.03 -15.43
C GLY A 160 9.59 13.94 -15.79
N GLU A 161 10.47 14.74 -15.17
CA GLU A 161 11.90 14.65 -15.40
C GLU A 161 12.58 13.71 -14.41
N LYS A 162 13.57 12.96 -14.90
CA LYS A 162 14.52 12.23 -14.06
C LYS A 162 15.49 13.23 -13.43
N LEU A 163 15.41 13.40 -12.11
CA LEU A 163 16.21 14.33 -11.34
C LEU A 163 17.32 13.59 -10.59
N ASN A 164 18.48 14.23 -10.47
CA ASN A 164 19.57 13.81 -9.60
C ASN A 164 19.73 14.85 -8.49
N HIS A 165 20.02 14.37 -7.28
CA HIS A 165 20.29 15.22 -6.12
C HIS A 165 21.58 14.73 -5.42
N PRO A 166 22.51 15.63 -5.11
CA PRO A 166 23.71 15.30 -4.33
C PRO A 166 23.31 14.80 -2.94
N LEU A 167 23.28 13.48 -2.80
CA LEU A 167 22.90 12.78 -1.58
C LEU A 167 23.63 11.44 -1.62
N GLY A 168 24.50 11.20 -0.65
CA GLY A 168 25.40 10.07 -0.61
C GLY A 168 24.71 8.76 -0.24
N GLU A 169 25.53 7.73 -0.10
CA GLU A 169 25.08 6.41 0.32
C GLU A 169 24.46 6.46 1.73
N ARG A 170 23.38 5.70 1.92
CA ARG A 170 22.63 5.51 3.16
C ARG A 170 21.97 6.77 3.70
N GLU A 171 21.75 7.74 2.83
CA GLU A 171 21.02 8.96 3.13
C GLU A 171 19.63 8.91 2.50
N SER A 172 18.72 9.73 3.02
CA SER A 172 17.38 9.84 2.47
C SER A 172 16.91 11.28 2.34
N LEU A 173 15.95 11.47 1.45
CA LEU A 173 15.27 12.73 1.22
C LEU A 173 13.76 12.47 1.26
N LEU A 174 13.02 13.28 2.00
CA LEU A 174 11.55 13.22 2.03
C LEU A 174 10.98 14.32 1.16
N PHE A 175 9.92 13.96 0.44
CA PHE A 175 9.03 14.89 -0.22
C PHE A 175 7.65 14.82 0.40
N LEU A 176 6.99 15.96 0.50
CA LEU A 176 5.57 16.07 0.81
C LEU A 176 4.89 16.87 -0.29
N GLN A 177 3.86 16.27 -0.89
CA GLN A 177 3.05 16.86 -1.94
C GLN A 177 1.63 17.08 -1.43
N GLU A 178 1.16 18.32 -1.43
CA GLU A 178 -0.25 18.61 -1.17
C GLU A 178 -1.10 18.30 -2.40
N ILE A 179 -2.24 17.65 -2.21
CA ILE A 179 -3.16 17.26 -3.28
C ILE A 179 -4.58 17.56 -2.84
N ARG A 180 -5.24 18.49 -3.53
CA ARG A 180 -6.65 18.79 -3.29
C ARG A 180 -7.52 17.96 -4.21
N SER A 181 -8.50 17.27 -3.63
CA SER A 181 -9.49 16.47 -4.36
C SER A 181 -10.91 17.02 -4.15
N SER A 182 -11.70 17.11 -5.22
CA SER A 182 -13.09 17.58 -5.17
C SER A 182 -14.05 16.56 -4.53
N ARG A 183 -13.66 15.27 -4.53
CA ARG A 183 -14.42 14.11 -4.04
C ARG A 183 -13.47 12.98 -3.65
N ASP A 184 -13.99 11.93 -3.03
CA ASP A 184 -13.24 10.69 -2.89
C ASP A 184 -13.04 10.07 -4.28
N GLN A 185 -11.79 9.84 -4.67
CA GLN A 185 -11.45 9.27 -5.99
C GLN A 185 -10.02 8.75 -6.01
N LEU A 186 -9.71 7.91 -7.00
CA LEU A 186 -8.35 7.51 -7.30
C LEU A 186 -7.70 8.52 -8.24
N ALA A 187 -6.47 8.91 -7.92
CA ALA A 187 -5.55 9.51 -8.88
C ALA A 187 -4.36 8.56 -9.08
N ALA A 188 -3.59 8.78 -10.14
CA ALA A 188 -2.39 8.02 -10.43
C ALA A 188 -1.18 8.95 -10.49
N VAL A 189 -0.05 8.48 -9.98
CA VAL A 189 1.23 9.16 -10.05
C VAL A 189 2.30 8.15 -10.41
N GLU A 190 3.12 8.45 -11.39
CA GLU A 190 4.34 7.67 -11.65
C GLU A 190 5.45 8.19 -10.73
N ILE A 191 6.07 7.26 -10.02
CA ILE A 191 7.17 7.51 -9.09
C ILE A 191 8.42 6.85 -9.65
N GLY A 192 9.40 7.67 -10.04
CA GLY A 192 10.75 7.21 -10.32
C GLY A 192 11.55 7.16 -9.04
N SER A 193 12.17 6.02 -8.76
CA SER A 193 13.05 5.81 -7.62
C SER A 193 14.32 5.08 -8.06
N GLY A 194 15.44 5.38 -7.40
CA GLY A 194 16.66 4.58 -7.55
C GLY A 194 16.57 3.30 -6.72
N ASN A 195 17.29 3.30 -5.60
CA ASN A 195 17.46 2.12 -4.78
C ASN A 195 16.21 1.74 -3.98
N ALA A 196 15.63 2.67 -3.21
CA ALA A 196 14.50 2.38 -2.34
C ALA A 196 13.54 3.57 -2.22
N VAL A 197 12.26 3.24 -2.02
CA VAL A 197 11.19 4.23 -1.84
C VAL A 197 10.17 3.76 -0.79
N TYR A 198 9.68 4.69 0.01
CA TYR A 198 8.62 4.50 1.00
C TYR A 198 7.56 5.57 0.79
N ILE A 199 6.30 5.17 0.60
CA ILE A 199 5.21 6.06 0.19
C ILE A 199 4.06 5.99 1.20
N LEU A 200 3.63 7.16 1.67
CA LEU A 200 2.46 7.34 2.52
C LEU A 200 1.45 8.28 1.85
N LEU A 201 0.17 8.06 2.11
CA LEU A 201 -0.89 9.03 1.83
C LEU A 201 -1.67 9.31 3.10
N ASN A 202 -1.75 10.58 3.50
CA ASN A 202 -2.39 11.03 4.73
C ASN A 202 -1.90 10.24 5.96
N GLY A 203 -0.58 10.03 6.05
CA GLY A 203 0.07 9.24 7.10
C GLY A 203 -0.14 7.72 7.01
N ARG A 204 -0.88 7.21 6.02
CA ARG A 204 -1.11 5.77 5.85
C ARG A 204 -0.16 5.16 4.82
N TYR A 205 0.41 4.01 5.15
CA TYR A 205 1.26 3.21 4.25
C TYR A 205 0.55 2.90 2.93
N LEU A 206 1.20 3.21 1.81
CA LEU A 206 0.81 2.72 0.48
C LEU A 206 1.72 1.58 0.02
N THR A 207 3.02 1.84 -0.06
CA THR A 207 4.01 0.87 -0.49
C THR A 207 5.41 1.28 -0.03
N ALA A 208 6.27 0.29 0.21
CA ALA A 208 7.68 0.48 0.44
C ALA A 208 8.45 -0.70 -0.13
N HIS A 209 9.57 -0.43 -0.79
CA HIS A 209 10.45 -1.46 -1.28
C HIS A 209 11.88 -0.95 -1.48
N PHE A 210 12.83 -1.89 -1.37
CA PHE A 210 14.25 -1.66 -1.63
C PHE A 210 14.70 -2.66 -2.71
N SER A 211 15.18 -2.16 -3.84
CA SER A 211 15.68 -2.94 -4.97
C SER A 211 16.88 -3.84 -4.59
N PRO A 212 16.73 -5.17 -4.62
CA PRO A 212 17.84 -6.10 -4.41
C PRO A 212 18.91 -6.01 -5.51
N GLY A 213 18.47 -5.67 -6.72
CA GLY A 213 19.34 -5.48 -7.89
C GLY A 213 20.10 -4.16 -7.88
N ARG A 214 19.92 -3.31 -6.84
CA ARG A 214 20.59 -2.00 -6.70
C ARG A 214 20.41 -1.12 -7.93
N VAL A 215 19.19 -1.12 -8.48
CA VAL A 215 18.90 -0.31 -9.67
C VAL A 215 19.11 1.17 -9.34
N ASN A 216 19.73 1.88 -10.26
CA ASN A 216 19.98 3.32 -10.14
C ASN A 216 18.76 4.16 -10.51
N HIS A 217 17.80 3.59 -11.25
CA HIS A 217 16.50 4.18 -11.54
C HIS A 217 15.51 3.13 -12.05
N GLN A 218 14.27 3.21 -11.59
CA GLN A 218 13.10 2.47 -12.05
C GLN A 218 11.86 3.32 -11.79
N THR A 219 10.78 3.06 -12.52
CA THR A 219 9.48 3.73 -12.31
C THR A 219 8.42 2.72 -11.87
N GLU A 220 7.43 3.21 -11.15
CA GLU A 220 6.16 2.51 -10.90
C GLU A 220 5.01 3.51 -10.83
N THR A 221 3.85 3.09 -11.30
CA THR A 221 2.58 3.77 -11.12
C THR A 221 2.06 3.46 -9.73
N VAL A 222 1.65 4.51 -9.02
CA VAL A 222 1.05 4.41 -7.68
C VAL A 222 -0.34 5.03 -7.76
N LEU A 223 -1.36 4.22 -7.53
CA LEU A 223 -2.73 4.68 -7.35
C LEU A 223 -2.89 5.23 -5.93
N ILE A 224 -3.32 6.48 -5.83
CA ILE A 224 -3.50 7.20 -4.58
C ILE A 224 -5.01 7.40 -4.31
N PRO A 225 -5.57 6.76 -3.27
CA PRO A 225 -6.98 6.90 -2.90
C PRO A 225 -7.22 8.21 -2.15
N LEU A 226 -7.44 9.28 -2.92
CA LEU A 226 -7.67 10.62 -2.38
C LEU A 226 -9.02 10.70 -1.69
N GLN A 227 -9.05 11.35 -0.53
CA GLN A 227 -10.27 11.78 0.13
C GLN A 227 -10.66 13.18 -0.35
N LYS A 228 -11.95 13.50 -0.32
CA LYS A 228 -12.44 14.86 -0.56
C LYS A 228 -11.73 15.86 0.37
N GLY A 229 -11.20 16.94 -0.20
CA GLY A 229 -10.46 17.96 0.55
C GLY A 229 -8.96 17.86 0.30
N MET A 230 -8.16 18.23 1.31
CA MET A 230 -6.70 18.21 1.23
C MET A 230 -6.16 16.84 1.60
N ASN A 231 -5.20 16.36 0.81
CA ASN A 231 -4.44 15.15 1.04
C ASN A 231 -2.95 15.49 1.00
N GLN A 232 -2.13 14.68 1.67
CA GLN A 232 -0.68 14.80 1.66
C GLN A 232 -0.06 13.46 1.26
N LEU A 233 0.66 13.47 0.15
CA LEU A 233 1.48 12.35 -0.31
C LEU A 233 2.90 12.57 0.19
N VAL A 234 3.39 11.66 1.02
CA VAL A 234 4.76 11.69 1.55
C VAL A 234 5.57 10.58 0.89
N ILE A 235 6.75 10.92 0.39
CA ILE A 235 7.65 9.99 -0.30
C ILE A 235 9.04 10.11 0.32
N LYS A 236 9.54 9.05 0.94
CA LYS A 236 10.94 8.92 1.34
C LYS A 236 11.69 8.18 0.25
N TYR A 237 12.61 8.88 -0.40
CA TYR A 237 13.61 8.27 -1.25
C TYR A 237 14.85 7.96 -0.43
N TYR A 238 15.35 6.73 -0.50
CA TYR A 238 16.55 6.32 0.21
C TYR A 238 17.61 5.86 -0.78
N ASN A 239 18.76 6.51 -0.72
CA ASN A 239 19.92 6.13 -1.51
C ASN A 239 20.69 5.06 -0.73
N GLY A 240 20.70 3.83 -1.21
CA GLY A 240 21.37 2.72 -0.52
C GLY A 240 22.84 2.58 -0.88
N PHE A 241 23.20 2.95 -2.12
CA PHE A 241 24.44 2.51 -2.77
C PHE A 241 25.03 3.50 -3.77
N GLU A 242 24.29 4.50 -4.23
CA GLU A 242 24.73 5.41 -5.29
C GLU A 242 25.46 6.63 -4.71
N LYS A 243 26.22 7.34 -5.56
CA LYS A 243 26.84 8.62 -5.18
C LYS A 243 25.86 9.80 -5.14
N GLU A 244 24.76 9.67 -5.88
CA GLU A 244 23.70 10.66 -5.97
C GLU A 244 22.35 9.96 -5.96
N LEU A 245 21.35 10.60 -5.36
CA LEU A 245 19.98 10.11 -5.38
C LEU A 245 19.32 10.45 -6.71
N CYS A 246 18.69 9.46 -7.34
CA CYS A 246 17.84 9.67 -8.50
C CYS A 246 16.35 9.43 -8.19
N TYR A 247 15.50 10.38 -8.61
CA TYR A 247 14.05 10.31 -8.43
C TYR A 247 13.28 11.05 -9.53
N SER A 248 11.99 10.75 -9.65
CA SER A 248 11.02 11.55 -10.41
C SER A 248 9.61 11.40 -9.81
N ILE A 249 8.77 12.40 -10.02
CA ILE A 249 7.34 12.38 -9.68
C ILE A 249 6.57 12.90 -10.88
N THR A 250 5.58 12.15 -11.35
CA THR A 250 4.77 12.51 -12.52
C THR A 250 3.29 12.28 -12.24
N PRO A 251 2.52 13.32 -11.91
CA PRO A 251 1.07 13.25 -11.89
C PRO A 251 0.49 12.77 -13.23
N LEU A 252 -0.27 11.67 -13.22
CA LEU A 252 -0.86 11.12 -14.43
C LEU A 252 -2.29 11.65 -14.62
N ARG A 253 -2.52 12.32 -15.74
CA ARG A 253 -3.87 12.75 -16.17
C ARG A 253 -4.64 11.66 -16.89
N GLU A 254 -3.92 10.68 -17.44
CA GLU A 254 -4.49 9.53 -18.13
C GLU A 254 -3.70 8.28 -17.74
N TRP A 255 -4.39 7.20 -17.42
CA TRP A 255 -3.78 5.90 -17.09
C TRP A 255 -4.74 4.76 -17.45
N ARG A 256 -4.22 3.53 -17.54
CA ARG A 256 -5.00 2.34 -17.92
C ARG A 256 -5.32 1.50 -16.70
N ARG A 257 -6.60 1.17 -16.55
CA ARG A 257 -7.11 0.21 -15.58
C ARG A 257 -7.52 -1.06 -16.30
N TYR A 258 -6.74 -2.12 -16.12
CA TYR A 258 -7.03 -3.44 -16.66
C TYR A 258 -8.06 -4.15 -15.78
N SER A 259 -8.84 -5.06 -16.36
CA SER A 259 -9.70 -5.96 -15.57
C SER A 259 -9.56 -7.42 -16.02
N GLN A 260 -9.65 -8.34 -15.07
CA GLN A 260 -9.56 -9.77 -15.31
C GLN A 260 -10.55 -10.51 -14.42
N LYS A 261 -11.58 -11.09 -15.05
CA LYS A 261 -12.53 -11.95 -14.37
C LYS A 261 -11.89 -13.32 -14.06
N LEU A 262 -12.02 -13.76 -12.82
CA LEU A 262 -11.48 -15.02 -12.34
C LEU A 262 -12.53 -16.13 -12.33
N PRO A 263 -12.10 -17.40 -12.24
CA PRO A 263 -12.99 -18.51 -11.93
C PRO A 263 -13.82 -18.27 -10.67
N THR A 264 -15.04 -18.78 -10.67
CA THR A 264 -15.93 -18.78 -9.51
C THR A 264 -15.33 -19.64 -8.38
N MET A 265 -15.36 -19.14 -7.16
CA MET A 265 -14.94 -19.84 -5.95
C MET A 265 -16.16 -20.12 -5.05
N GLN A 266 -16.17 -21.31 -4.44
CA GLN A 266 -17.18 -21.67 -3.45
C GLN A 266 -16.84 -21.02 -2.11
N LEU A 267 -17.87 -20.54 -1.42
CA LEU A 267 -17.80 -20.03 -0.07
C LEU A 267 -18.17 -21.14 0.92
N THR A 268 -17.55 -21.11 2.10
CA THR A 268 -17.92 -22.02 3.18
C THR A 268 -19.31 -21.69 3.74
N HIS A 269 -19.92 -22.60 4.49
CA HIS A 269 -21.23 -22.39 5.14
C HIS A 269 -21.12 -21.48 6.37
N GLN A 270 -20.69 -20.24 6.17
CA GLN A 270 -20.52 -19.20 7.19
C GLN A 270 -21.03 -17.87 6.63
N GLU A 271 -21.32 -16.88 7.50
CA GLU A 271 -21.76 -15.55 7.04
C GLU A 271 -20.61 -14.60 6.72
N LEU A 272 -19.43 -14.89 7.28
CA LEU A 272 -18.22 -14.08 7.17
C LEU A 272 -17.13 -14.90 6.48
N HIS A 273 -16.51 -14.29 5.48
CA HIS A 273 -15.50 -14.94 4.65
C HIS A 273 -14.19 -14.16 4.70
N ARG A 274 -13.09 -14.85 4.41
CA ARG A 274 -11.77 -14.23 4.30
C ARG A 274 -11.23 -14.44 2.89
N LEU A 275 -10.77 -13.34 2.29
CA LEU A 275 -10.01 -13.35 1.05
C LEU A 275 -8.60 -12.86 1.33
N ARG A 276 -7.59 -13.64 0.94
CA ARG A 276 -6.18 -13.30 1.04
C ARG A 276 -5.54 -13.25 -0.33
N LEU A 277 -4.77 -12.20 -0.60
CA LEU A 277 -3.98 -12.05 -1.83
C LEU A 277 -2.51 -11.89 -1.47
N SER A 278 -1.66 -12.78 -1.98
CA SER A 278 -0.21 -12.69 -1.82
C SER A 278 0.53 -12.98 -3.12
N ASP A 279 1.84 -12.73 -3.12
CA ASP A 279 2.71 -13.14 -4.22
C ASP A 279 2.76 -14.68 -4.27
N LYS A 280 2.68 -15.26 -5.47
CA LYS A 280 2.81 -16.71 -5.65
C LYS A 280 4.26 -17.15 -5.47
N ASN A 281 5.20 -16.38 -6.00
CA ASN A 281 6.61 -16.74 -6.09
C ASN A 281 7.50 -15.58 -5.61
N PRO A 282 7.40 -15.18 -4.33
CA PRO A 282 8.20 -14.07 -3.83
C PRO A 282 9.69 -14.47 -3.84
N LEU A 283 10.57 -13.52 -4.17
CA LEU A 283 12.03 -13.73 -4.21
C LEU A 283 12.59 -14.18 -2.84
N SER A 284 11.93 -13.79 -1.76
CA SER A 284 12.21 -14.21 -0.38
C SER A 284 10.92 -14.17 0.44
N LYS A 285 10.92 -14.79 1.63
CA LYS A 285 9.75 -14.79 2.54
C LYS A 285 9.29 -13.39 2.97
N VAL A 286 10.16 -12.39 2.84
CA VAL A 286 9.89 -11.01 3.23
C VAL A 286 9.87 -10.04 2.04
N SER A 287 9.89 -10.53 0.79
CA SER A 287 9.85 -9.66 -0.38
C SER A 287 8.52 -8.89 -0.44
N PRO A 288 8.56 -7.57 -0.74
CA PRO A 288 7.35 -6.76 -0.79
C PRO A 288 6.46 -7.18 -1.96
N LEU A 289 5.17 -7.28 -1.69
CA LEU A 289 4.12 -7.68 -2.63
C LEU A 289 4.01 -6.71 -3.81
N ARG A 290 4.22 -5.40 -3.60
CA ARG A 290 4.12 -4.34 -4.63
C ARG A 290 2.85 -4.48 -5.49
N MET A 291 1.70 -4.53 -4.82
CA MET A 291 0.37 -4.61 -5.44
C MET A 291 -0.57 -3.52 -4.88
N ASN A 292 -0.06 -2.33 -4.55
CA ASN A 292 -0.85 -1.22 -3.99
C ASN A 292 -1.93 -0.68 -4.95
N ASN A 293 -1.91 -1.07 -6.22
CA ASN A 293 -2.89 -0.67 -7.22
C ASN A 293 -4.04 -1.67 -7.40
N ILE A 294 -4.02 -2.79 -6.67
CA ILE A 294 -4.97 -3.88 -6.85
C ILE A 294 -6.35 -3.50 -6.32
N GLU A 295 -7.41 -3.85 -7.05
CA GLU A 295 -8.77 -3.88 -6.52
C GLU A 295 -9.42 -5.21 -6.88
N ILE A 296 -10.28 -5.73 -6.01
CA ILE A 296 -11.03 -6.96 -6.29
C ILE A 296 -12.51 -6.69 -6.11
N LYS A 297 -13.28 -6.83 -7.18
CA LYS A 297 -14.73 -6.77 -7.12
C LYS A 297 -15.31 -8.17 -7.05
N LEU A 298 -16.18 -8.41 -6.09
CA LEU A 298 -16.85 -9.68 -5.88
C LEU A 298 -18.22 -9.64 -6.56
N TYR A 299 -18.38 -10.44 -7.61
CA TYR A 299 -19.69 -10.69 -8.20
C TYR A 299 -20.29 -11.94 -7.61
N THR A 300 -21.59 -11.93 -7.40
CA THR A 300 -22.36 -13.12 -7.06
C THR A 300 -23.17 -13.49 -8.29
N LYS A 301 -23.30 -14.79 -8.63
CA LYS A 301 -24.26 -15.17 -9.66
C LYS A 301 -25.65 -14.67 -9.26
N THR A 302 -26.27 -13.88 -10.13
CA THR A 302 -27.71 -13.62 -10.07
C THR A 302 -28.37 -14.96 -10.39
N ASN A 303 -29.13 -15.49 -9.43
CA ASN A 303 -30.07 -16.57 -9.72
C ASN A 303 -31.14 -16.08 -10.68
#